data_AF-A0A944QGH2-F1
#
_entry.id   AF-A0A944QGH2-F1
#
_cell.length_a   1.000
_cell.length_b   1.000
_cell.length_c   1.000
_cell.angle_alpha   90.00
_cell.angle_beta   90.00
_cell.angle_gamma   90.00
#
_symmetry.space_group_name_H-M   'P 1'
#
loop_
_entity.id
_entity.type
_entity.pdbx_description
1 polymer ?
#
loop_
_entity_poly.entity_id
_entity_poly.type
_entity_poly.pdbx_seq_one_letter_code
_entity_poly.pdbx_strand_id
1 'polypeptide(L)'
;MTTTNVYGDIANSIGGGKVQVTSIISKTSQDPHSYEPKPQDKLALSKAGLAIGNGGGYDPFFDTITKESGLSPDRTIQGFDVAELDGGGESPAHGGANAAETDGHDHGEVNEHAWYNMAAASKIA
;
A
#
# COMPACT_ATOMS: atom_id res chain seq x y z
N MET A 1 3.05 9.98 3.96
CA MET A 1 2.65 8.93 4.93
C MET A 1 2.94 7.59 4.31
N THR A 2 3.42 6.62 5.08
CA THR A 2 3.65 5.26 4.60
C THR A 2 2.99 4.23 5.50
N THR A 3 2.66 3.06 4.95
CA THR A 3 2.09 1.96 5.72
C THR A 3 3.13 1.34 6.64
N THR A 4 4.32 1.02 6.12
CA THR A 4 5.46 0.51 6.89
C THR A 4 6.66 1.46 6.87
N ASN A 5 7.60 1.26 7.78
CA ASN A 5 8.86 1.97 7.81
C ASN A 5 9.78 1.62 6.63
N VAL A 6 9.60 0.47 5.95
CA VAL A 6 10.37 0.13 4.73
C VAL A 6 10.16 1.21 3.66
N TYR A 7 8.90 1.50 3.32
CA TYR A 7 8.56 2.59 2.41
C TYR A 7 8.91 3.96 2.98
N GLY A 8 8.87 4.09 4.31
CA GLY A 8 9.25 5.31 4.99
C GLY A 8 10.73 5.65 4.79
N ASP A 9 11.60 4.65 4.90
CA ASP A 9 13.05 4.77 4.73
C ASP A 9 13.41 5.03 3.26
N ILE A 10 12.70 4.39 2.31
CA ILE A 10 12.84 4.68 0.87
C ILE A 10 12.48 6.15 0.59
N ALA A 11 11.30 6.60 1.07
CA ALA A 11 10.84 7.98 0.86
C ALA A 11 11.79 9.01 1.50
N ASN A 12 12.30 8.73 2.70
CA ASN A 12 13.30 9.58 3.36
C ASN A 12 14.64 9.61 2.60
N SER A 13 15.08 8.48 2.06
CA SER A 13 16.33 8.39 1.30
C SER A 13 16.28 9.22 0.02
N ILE A 14 15.13 9.24 -0.67
CA ILE A 14 14.92 10.00 -1.92
C ILE A 14 14.66 11.48 -1.62
N GLY A 15 13.73 11.77 -0.71
CA GLY A 15 13.27 13.12 -0.43
C GLY A 15 14.20 13.93 0.48
N GLY A 16 15.02 13.26 1.29
CA GLY A 16 15.89 13.88 2.29
C GLY A 16 15.13 14.87 3.17
N GLY A 17 15.74 16.03 3.46
CA GLY A 17 15.12 17.08 4.26
C GLY A 17 13.92 17.80 3.63
N LYS A 18 13.50 17.42 2.41
CA LYS A 18 12.33 18.03 1.73
C LYS A 18 11.02 17.32 2.06
N VAL A 19 11.09 16.16 2.70
CA VAL A 19 9.92 15.36 3.06
C VAL A 19 9.81 15.20 4.56
N GLN A 20 8.57 15.12 5.05
CA GLN A 20 8.27 14.66 6.40
C GLN A 20 7.51 13.34 6.27
N VAL A 21 8.13 12.27 6.76
CA VAL A 21 7.60 10.91 6.60
C VAL A 21 7.03 10.43 7.94
N THR A 22 5.78 10.01 7.91
CA THR A 22 5.10 9.32 9.02
C THR A 22 4.74 7.92 8.56
N SER A 23 5.32 6.91 9.21
CA SER A 23 5.01 5.49 8.99
C SER A 23 4.05 4.99 10.06
N ILE A 24 2.96 4.34 9.67
CA ILE A 24 2.00 3.75 10.61
C ILE A 24 2.68 2.61 11.39
N ILE A 25 3.22 1.65 10.66
CA ILE A 25 3.85 0.46 11.21
C ILE A 25 5.36 0.68 11.22
N SER A 26 5.90 0.93 12.42
CA SER A 26 7.32 1.15 12.66
C SER A 26 7.96 0.11 13.57
N LYS A 27 7.15 -0.77 14.16
CA LYS A 27 7.61 -1.85 15.04
C LYS A 27 7.54 -3.17 14.30
N THR A 28 8.62 -3.95 14.39
CA THR A 28 8.71 -5.30 13.82
C THR A 28 7.70 -6.28 14.42
N SER A 29 7.14 -5.97 15.59
CA SER A 29 6.12 -6.78 16.26
C SER A 29 4.69 -6.52 15.76
N GLN A 30 4.49 -5.54 14.88
CA GLN A 30 3.18 -5.21 14.34
C GLN A 30 3.06 -5.79 12.93
N ASP A 31 2.10 -6.68 12.77
CA ASP A 31 1.82 -7.36 11.51
C ASP A 31 0.89 -6.50 10.63
N PRO A 32 1.29 -6.13 9.41
CA PRO A 32 0.47 -5.32 8.50
C PRO A 32 -0.83 -5.99 8.04
N HIS A 33 -0.87 -7.32 7.93
CA HIS A 33 -2.05 -8.06 7.48
C HIS A 33 -3.21 -7.97 8.48
N SER A 34 -2.86 -7.94 9.77
CA SER A 34 -3.82 -7.87 10.89
C SER A 34 -3.88 -6.48 11.55
N TYR A 35 -3.21 -5.48 10.97
CA TYR A 35 -3.18 -4.14 11.55
C TYR A 35 -4.54 -3.44 11.41
N GLU A 36 -5.08 -2.97 12.54
CA GLU A 36 -6.29 -2.16 12.55
C GLU A 36 -5.95 -0.67 12.67
N PRO A 37 -6.40 0.17 11.72
CA PRO A 37 -6.03 1.58 11.68
C PRO A 37 -6.71 2.38 12.79
N LYS A 38 -5.92 3.18 13.48
CA LYS A 38 -6.37 4.05 14.58
C LYS A 38 -6.85 5.39 14.04
N PRO A 39 -7.62 6.17 14.82
CA PRO A 39 -8.01 7.53 14.43
C PRO A 39 -6.82 8.43 14.08
N GLN A 40 -5.67 8.23 14.73
CA GLN A 40 -4.44 8.97 14.43
C GLN A 40 -3.86 8.65 13.04
N ASP A 41 -4.04 7.42 12.55
CA ASP A 41 -3.57 7.00 11.22
C ASP A 41 -4.41 7.66 10.13
N LYS A 42 -5.74 7.71 10.33
CA LYS A 42 -6.66 8.43 9.44
C LYS A 42 -6.35 9.93 9.41
N LEU A 43 -5.99 10.52 10.55
CA LEU A 43 -5.55 11.91 10.64
C LEU A 43 -4.19 12.15 9.95
N ALA A 44 -3.27 11.19 10.04
CA ALA A 44 -2.00 11.27 9.33
C ALA A 44 -2.24 11.24 7.81
N LEU A 45 -3.15 10.39 7.34
CA LEU A 45 -3.54 10.28 5.94
C LEU A 45 -4.20 11.56 5.43
N SER A 46 -5.14 12.13 6.19
CA SER A 46 -5.83 13.36 5.78
C SER A 46 -4.89 14.56 5.62
N LYS A 47 -3.72 14.53 6.28
CA LYS A 47 -2.68 15.55 6.18
C LYS A 47 -1.58 15.20 5.18
N ALA A 48 -1.55 13.97 4.67
CA ALA A 48 -0.45 13.47 3.86
C ALA A 48 -0.44 14.10 2.47
N GLY A 49 0.69 14.66 2.05
CA GLY A 49 0.94 15.07 0.65
C GLY A 49 0.88 13.90 -0.33
N LEU A 50 1.40 12.76 0.11
CA LEU A 50 1.50 11.50 -0.64
C LEU A 50 1.34 10.35 0.37
N ALA A 51 0.62 9.31 -0.03
CA ALA A 51 0.43 8.07 0.73
C ALA A 51 1.06 6.90 -0.02
N ILE A 52 1.91 6.12 0.64
CA ILE A 52 2.64 5.01 0.03
C ILE A 52 2.36 3.73 0.82
N GLY A 53 1.79 2.75 0.15
CA GLY A 53 1.53 1.40 0.66
C GLY A 53 2.32 0.35 -0.09
N ASN A 54 2.28 -0.87 0.43
CA ASN A 54 2.84 -2.02 -0.23
C ASN A 54 1.91 -2.51 -1.34
N GLY A 55 0.64 -2.76 -1.03
CA GLY A 55 -0.31 -3.38 -1.95
C GLY A 55 -0.14 -4.89 -2.09
N GLY A 56 -0.85 -5.48 -3.05
CA GLY A 56 -0.81 -6.93 -3.29
C GLY A 56 -1.45 -7.78 -2.20
N GLY A 57 -2.14 -7.18 -1.23
CA GLY A 57 -2.74 -7.87 -0.07
C GLY A 57 -2.04 -7.63 1.27
N TYR A 58 -0.82 -7.08 1.24
CA TYR A 58 0.06 -7.03 2.42
C TYR A 58 -0.44 -6.09 3.53
N ASP A 59 -1.00 -4.94 3.15
CA ASP A 59 -1.48 -3.89 4.06
C ASP A 59 -2.93 -3.51 3.75
N PRO A 60 -3.90 -4.43 3.97
CA PRO A 60 -5.30 -4.26 3.56
C PRO A 60 -6.01 -3.08 4.25
N PHE A 61 -5.51 -2.68 5.42
CA PHE A 61 -6.00 -1.48 6.09
C PHE A 61 -5.77 -0.21 5.25
N PHE A 62 -4.74 -0.18 4.40
CA PHE A 62 -4.38 0.98 3.59
C PHE A 62 -5.43 1.27 2.53
N ASP A 63 -5.91 0.23 1.84
CA ASP A 63 -7.04 0.33 0.91
C ASP A 63 -8.29 0.86 1.61
N THR A 64 -8.53 0.40 2.83
CA THR A 64 -9.69 0.82 3.63
C THR A 64 -9.61 2.31 3.96
N ILE A 65 -8.50 2.77 4.54
CA ILE A 65 -8.38 4.17 4.96
C ILE A 65 -8.24 5.14 3.79
N THR A 66 -7.65 4.72 2.67
CA THR A 66 -7.53 5.57 1.47
C THR A 66 -8.88 5.77 0.80
N LYS A 67 -9.69 4.72 0.66
CA LYS A 67 -11.08 4.81 0.16
C LYS A 67 -11.94 5.77 1.00
N GLU A 68 -11.77 5.75 2.32
CA GLU A 68 -12.53 6.62 3.24
C GLU A 68 -11.99 8.06 3.29
N SER A 69 -10.70 8.28 3.00
CA SER A 69 -10.04 9.57 3.21
C SER A 69 -10.39 10.65 2.18
N GLY A 70 -10.89 10.27 1.01
CA GLY A 70 -11.07 11.17 -0.13
C GLY A 70 -9.77 11.70 -0.74
N LEU A 71 -8.61 11.12 -0.37
CA LEU A 71 -7.34 11.44 -1.01
C LEU A 71 -7.40 11.05 -2.50
N SER A 72 -6.97 11.95 -3.38
CA SER A 72 -6.95 11.69 -4.82
C SER A 72 -6.13 10.42 -5.15
N PRO A 73 -6.57 9.56 -6.07
CA PRO A 73 -5.81 8.37 -6.49
C PRO A 73 -4.37 8.69 -6.91
N ASP A 74 -4.14 9.83 -7.57
CA ASP A 74 -2.82 10.31 -7.99
C ASP A 74 -1.85 10.62 -6.82
N ARG A 75 -2.35 10.61 -5.58
CA ARG A 75 -1.58 10.83 -4.34
C ARG A 75 -1.42 9.56 -3.52
N THR A 76 -1.74 8.41 -4.10
CA THR A 76 -1.58 7.09 -3.50
C THR A 76 -0.68 6.24 -4.39
N ILE A 77 0.32 5.59 -3.79
CA ILE A 77 1.23 4.66 -4.47
C ILE A 77 1.13 3.31 -3.78
N GLN A 78 1.02 2.24 -4.56
CA GLN A 78 1.16 0.86 -4.09
C GLN A 78 2.44 0.29 -4.70
N GLY A 79 3.40 -0.12 -3.87
CA GLY A 79 4.69 -0.63 -4.34
C GLY A 79 4.56 -1.87 -5.24
N PHE A 80 3.61 -2.76 -4.94
CA PHE A 80 3.32 -3.97 -5.69
C PHE A 80 2.88 -3.65 -7.13
N ASP A 81 2.01 -2.65 -7.31
CA ASP A 81 1.54 -2.18 -8.62
C ASP A 81 2.68 -1.54 -9.42
N VAL A 82 3.48 -0.68 -8.78
CA VAL A 82 4.64 -0.01 -9.43
C VAL A 82 5.68 -1.02 -9.88
N ALA A 83 5.86 -2.09 -9.11
CA ALA A 83 6.80 -3.13 -9.42
C ALA A 83 6.35 -4.01 -10.60
N GLU A 84 5.08 -3.91 -11.02
CA GLU A 84 4.43 -4.80 -11.98
C GLU A 84 4.59 -6.25 -11.52
N LEU A 85 4.44 -6.49 -10.22
CA LEU A 85 4.44 -7.85 -9.70
C LEU A 85 3.11 -8.48 -10.11
N ASP A 86 3.19 -9.52 -10.93
CA ASP A 86 2.01 -10.26 -11.35
C ASP A 86 1.38 -10.92 -10.12
N GLY A 87 0.29 -10.32 -9.64
CA GLY A 87 -0.71 -10.92 -8.80
C GLY A 87 -2.04 -10.67 -9.47
N GLY A 88 -2.76 -11.72 -9.86
CA GLY A 88 -4.05 -11.62 -10.57
C GLY A 88 -5.20 -11.01 -9.75
N GLY A 89 -4.94 -9.96 -8.98
CA GLY A 89 -5.93 -9.12 -8.33
C GLY A 89 -5.93 -7.77 -9.01
N GLU A 90 -6.95 -7.56 -9.84
CA GLU A 90 -7.29 -6.29 -10.47
C GLU A 90 -7.17 -5.14 -9.46
N SER A 91 -6.48 -4.06 -9.84
CA SER A 91 -6.77 -2.74 -9.27
C SER A 91 -8.28 -2.53 -9.38
N PRO A 92 -9.04 -2.21 -8.31
CA PRO A 92 -10.45 -1.92 -8.47
C PRO A 92 -10.57 -0.51 -9.06
N ALA A 93 -10.38 -0.41 -10.36
CA ALA A 93 -10.99 0.62 -11.15
C ALA A 93 -12.42 0.16 -11.48
N HIS A 94 -13.38 1.00 -11.09
CA HIS A 94 -14.77 1.04 -11.54
C HIS A 94 -15.83 0.34 -10.69
N GLY A 95 -16.80 1.15 -10.25
CA GLY A 95 -18.06 0.69 -9.73
C GLY A 95 -18.94 0.04 -10.79
N GLY A 96 -19.81 -0.86 -10.33
CA GLY A 96 -20.83 -1.52 -11.13
C GLY A 96 -21.39 -2.70 -10.35
N ALA A 97 -22.71 -2.77 -10.23
CA ALA A 97 -23.41 -3.74 -9.39
C ALA A 97 -23.59 -5.10 -10.07
N ASN A 98 -23.60 -6.15 -9.22
CA ASN A 98 -24.22 -7.48 -9.35
C ASN A 98 -23.68 -8.52 -10.36
N ALA A 99 -23.43 -9.70 -9.76
CA ALA A 99 -23.84 -11.06 -10.15
C ALA A 99 -22.81 -12.01 -10.81
N ALA A 100 -22.69 -13.15 -10.13
CA ALA A 100 -22.46 -14.52 -10.60
C ALA A 100 -21.01 -14.99 -10.88
N GLU A 101 -20.52 -15.82 -9.94
CA GLU A 101 -19.82 -17.10 -10.11
C GLU A 101 -19.06 -17.32 -11.43
N THR A 102 -17.73 -17.21 -11.39
CA THR A 102 -16.84 -17.93 -12.33
C THR A 102 -15.49 -18.24 -11.67
N ASP A 103 -15.11 -19.52 -11.79
CA ASP A 103 -13.75 -20.08 -11.79
C ASP A 103 -12.74 -19.63 -10.73
N GLY A 104 -12.56 -20.52 -9.75
CA GLY A 104 -11.37 -20.54 -8.91
C GLY A 104 -10.12 -20.83 -9.74
N HIS A 105 -9.45 -19.75 -10.17
CA HIS A 105 -8.04 -19.82 -10.48
C HIS A 105 -7.26 -19.76 -9.16
N ASP A 106 -6.87 -20.95 -8.69
CA ASP A 106 -5.86 -21.14 -7.64
C ASP A 106 -4.52 -20.63 -8.17
N HIS A 107 -4.31 -19.33 -8.03
CA HIS A 107 -3.00 -18.73 -8.11
C HIS A 107 -2.37 -18.94 -6.75
N GLY A 108 -1.38 -19.84 -6.66
CA GLY A 108 -0.54 -19.93 -5.47
C GLY A 108 -0.15 -18.52 -5.02
N GLU A 109 -0.33 -18.26 -3.73
CA GLU A 109 -0.27 -16.94 -3.11
C GLU A 109 0.96 -16.17 -3.63
N VAL A 110 0.70 -15.14 -4.44
CA VAL A 110 1.73 -14.29 -4.98
C VAL A 110 2.43 -13.58 -3.84
N ASN A 111 3.77 -13.58 -3.86
CA ASN A 111 4.54 -13.02 -2.75
C ASN A 111 4.39 -11.50 -2.73
N GLU A 112 3.45 -11.04 -1.90
CA GLU A 112 3.10 -9.64 -1.69
C GLU A 112 4.22 -8.83 -1.01
N HIS A 113 5.29 -9.47 -0.52
CA HIS A 113 6.39 -8.78 0.15
C HIS A 113 7.32 -8.09 -0.87
N ALA A 114 6.80 -7.09 -1.57
CA ALA A 114 7.38 -6.49 -2.76
C ALA A 114 8.83 -5.99 -2.57
N TRP A 115 9.17 -5.53 -1.36
CA TRP A 115 10.52 -5.05 -1.05
C TRP A 115 11.61 -6.15 -1.03
N TYR A 116 11.25 -7.44 -0.97
CA TYR A 116 12.23 -8.52 -1.13
C TYR A 116 12.64 -8.73 -2.59
N ASN A 117 11.84 -8.25 -3.54
CA ASN A 117 12.22 -8.25 -4.94
C ASN A 117 13.05 -6.98 -5.23
N MET A 118 14.35 -7.13 -5.47
CA MET A 118 15.23 -5.98 -5.71
C MET A 118 14.90 -5.21 -7.00
N ALA A 119 14.34 -5.88 -8.01
CA ALA A 119 13.87 -5.21 -9.22
C ALA A 119 12.61 -4.37 -8.91
N ALA A 120 11.70 -4.90 -8.09
CA ALA A 120 10.54 -4.16 -7.58
C ALA A 120 10.97 -2.94 -6.75
N ALA A 121 11.84 -3.15 -5.77
CA ALA A 121 12.36 -2.09 -4.90
C ALA A 121 13.04 -0.97 -5.70
N SER A 122 13.77 -1.30 -6.78
CA SER A 122 14.41 -0.32 -7.64
C SER A 122 13.43 0.47 -8.53
N LYS A 123 12.25 -0.05 -8.85
CA LYS A 123 11.23 0.70 -9.62
C LYS A 123 10.47 1.70 -8.74
N ILE A 124 10.36 1.39 -7.45
CA ILE A 124 9.65 2.22 -6.45
C ILE A 124 10.49 3.44 -6.04
N ALA A 125 11.82 3.33 -6.11
CA ALA A 125 12.77 4.37 -5.73
C ALA A 125 13.18 5.28 -6.90
#